data_AF-A0A972DR62-F1
#
_entry.id   AF-A0A972DR62-F1
#
_cell.length_a   1.000
_cell.length_b   1.000
_cell.length_c   1.000
_cell.angle_alpha   90.00
_cell.angle_beta   90.00
_cell.angle_gamma   90.00
#
_symmetry.space_group_name_H-M   'P 1'
#
loop_
_entity.id
_entity.type
_entity.pdbx_description
1 polymer ?
#
loop_
_entity_poly.entity_id
_entity_poly.type
_entity_poly.pdbx_seq_one_letter_code
_entity_poly.pdbx_strand_id
1 'polypeptide(L)'
;MFHRQLVFCAIVAAEIALCGPAAAIQAAAAPKVSDFEQLEEDRTNAYAAELEAFLRDYLVARYPDRAAAAWSRDYGSIEAFWKSVEPNRAAWRNLVKPPELVKTGAARRDPHPPLAEREAEWLTVPLGGLAAEGIFAVPAEATADRRVPLVIVQHGIGSFPERNFGLADKGDAYHSYAGELVNSGFAVLTPLNLRSVERRNRIERLCRLAEMSLPGIELVRMQRLLDEVLEDPRIDPDRVGMWGLSLGGLATMFWTPLEGRIKAAVVAGWFNHRRNKMVIPDPRYSCFLETKEEHAFFDGWLSAYSDADVASLICPRPLMIQTGKKDGIAWWPLVVEEFEAARQHYQKLGIADRIELDLREGGHETHVESGLRFLTTWLKEKPIEYPPR
;
A
#
# COMPACT_ATOMS: atom_id res chain seq x y z
N MET A 1 -14.00 -39.67 87.70
CA MET A 1 -14.83 -40.71 88.34
C MET A 1 -14.87 -41.92 87.41
N PHE A 2 -14.46 -43.09 87.92
CA PHE A 2 -14.95 -44.47 87.70
C PHE A 2 -15.65 -44.79 86.35
N HIS A 3 -15.43 -45.90 85.62
CA HIS A 3 -14.86 -47.22 85.96
C HIS A 3 -14.64 -48.06 84.67
N ARG A 4 -13.83 -49.11 84.79
CA ARG A 4 -13.59 -50.19 83.81
C ARG A 4 -14.79 -51.15 83.69
N GLN A 5 -14.84 -51.89 82.56
CA GLN A 5 -15.10 -53.36 82.37
C GLN A 5 -15.98 -53.59 81.12
N LEU A 6 -15.50 -54.15 80.00
CA LEU A 6 -15.22 -55.56 79.65
C LEU A 6 -16.43 -56.52 79.82
N VAL A 7 -16.88 -57.12 78.69
CA VAL A 7 -17.11 -58.57 78.44
C VAL A 7 -18.36 -58.92 77.58
N PHE A 8 -18.05 -59.52 76.42
CA PHE A 8 -18.68 -60.64 75.68
C PHE A 8 -19.87 -60.53 74.69
N CYS A 9 -19.65 -61.31 73.62
CA CYS A 9 -20.57 -62.10 72.77
C CYS A 9 -21.20 -61.48 71.51
N ALA A 10 -20.56 -61.88 70.39
CA ALA A 10 -21.09 -62.27 69.09
C ALA A 10 -22.61 -62.54 68.99
N ILE A 11 -23.21 -62.13 67.86
CA ILE A 11 -23.82 -63.01 66.83
C ILE A 11 -24.61 -62.15 65.81
N VAL A 12 -24.23 -62.35 64.54
CA VAL A 12 -25.01 -62.31 63.28
C VAL A 12 -25.70 -61.01 62.85
N ALA A 13 -25.31 -60.62 61.63
CA ALA A 13 -25.71 -59.46 60.88
C ALA A 13 -27.21 -59.40 60.56
N ALA A 14 -27.70 -58.17 60.59
CA ALA A 14 -29.06 -57.74 60.40
C ALA A 14 -29.54 -57.80 58.95
N GLU A 15 -30.78 -58.30 58.83
CA GLU A 15 -31.90 -57.81 58.03
C GLU A 15 -31.61 -57.00 56.75
N ILE A 16 -31.91 -57.67 55.63
CA ILE A 16 -32.19 -57.11 54.32
C ILE A 16 -33.59 -56.52 54.35
N ALA A 17 -33.71 -55.21 54.10
CA ALA A 17 -34.63 -54.61 53.11
C ALA A 17 -34.81 -53.10 53.36
N LEU A 18 -34.37 -52.27 52.41
CA LEU A 18 -35.06 -51.05 51.90
C LEU A 18 -34.07 -50.18 51.10
N CYS A 19 -33.96 -50.43 49.80
CA CYS A 19 -33.58 -49.42 48.82
C CYS A 19 -34.17 -49.82 47.46
N GLY A 20 -35.02 -48.96 46.89
CA GLY A 20 -35.62 -49.15 45.57
C GLY A 20 -34.57 -49.21 44.46
N PRO A 21 -34.94 -49.61 43.23
CA PRO A 21 -33.99 -49.78 42.15
C PRO A 21 -33.32 -48.44 41.84
N ALA A 22 -32.02 -48.35 42.12
CA ALA A 22 -31.20 -47.26 41.63
C ALA A 22 -31.33 -47.24 40.10
N ALA A 23 -31.84 -46.13 39.56
CA ALA A 23 -31.82 -45.90 38.12
C ALA A 23 -30.35 -46.02 37.68
N ALA A 24 -30.05 -47.05 36.90
CA ALA A 24 -28.73 -47.24 36.34
C ALA A 24 -28.44 -46.02 35.46
N ILE A 25 -27.54 -45.14 35.92
CA ILE A 25 -26.94 -44.13 35.07
C ILE A 25 -26.14 -44.91 34.04
N GLN A 26 -26.73 -45.07 32.85
CA GLN A 26 -26.07 -45.66 31.72
C GLN A 26 -24.94 -44.69 31.35
N ALA A 27 -23.70 -45.04 31.72
CA ALA A 27 -22.54 -44.26 31.36
C ALA A 27 -22.55 -44.13 29.84
N ALA A 28 -22.75 -42.90 29.35
CA ALA A 28 -22.66 -42.62 27.92
C ALA A 28 -21.30 -43.15 27.45
N ALA A 29 -21.32 -43.96 26.40
CA ALA A 29 -20.09 -44.46 25.81
C ALA A 29 -19.16 -43.26 25.57
N ALA A 30 -17.90 -43.36 26.00
CA ALA A 30 -16.93 -42.30 25.77
C ALA A 30 -16.96 -41.93 24.28
N PRO A 31 -17.03 -40.63 23.94
CA PRO A 31 -17.11 -40.21 22.55
C PRO A 31 -15.96 -40.86 21.77
N LYS A 32 -16.25 -41.35 20.57
CA LYS A 32 -15.19 -41.92 19.73
C LYS A 32 -14.18 -40.80 19.46
N VAL A 33 -12.90 -41.13 19.31
CA VAL A 33 -11.85 -40.14 19.05
C VAL A 33 -12.22 -39.24 17.85
N SER A 34 -12.86 -39.79 16.82
CA SER A 34 -13.41 -39.05 15.67
C SER A 34 -14.48 -38.01 16.03
N ASP A 35 -15.29 -38.27 17.05
CA ASP A 35 -16.34 -37.35 17.52
C ASP A 35 -15.71 -36.19 18.28
N PHE A 36 -14.59 -36.44 18.95
CA PHE A 36 -13.81 -35.39 19.61
C PHE A 36 -13.01 -34.53 18.62
N GLU A 37 -12.37 -35.13 17.62
CA GLU A 37 -11.67 -34.41 16.55
C GLU A 37 -12.61 -33.46 15.81
N GLN A 38 -13.81 -33.92 15.42
CA GLN A 38 -14.81 -33.06 14.79
C GLN A 38 -15.31 -31.95 15.72
N LEU A 39 -15.58 -32.26 17.00
CA LEU A 39 -15.99 -31.27 17.99
C LEU A 39 -14.92 -30.19 18.20
N GLU A 40 -13.64 -30.59 18.22
CA GLU A 40 -12.51 -29.68 18.37
C GLU A 40 -12.37 -28.78 17.13
N GLU A 41 -12.43 -29.36 15.94
CA GLU A 41 -12.41 -28.63 14.66
C GLU A 41 -13.57 -27.64 14.56
N ASP A 42 -14.80 -28.04 14.91
CA ASP A 42 -15.98 -27.17 14.91
C ASP A 42 -15.80 -26.00 15.90
N ARG A 43 -15.25 -26.26 17.08
CA ARG A 43 -14.95 -25.21 18.08
C ARG A 43 -13.88 -24.24 17.56
N THR A 44 -12.82 -24.76 16.95
CA THR A 44 -11.74 -23.93 16.38
C THR A 44 -12.25 -23.08 15.23
N ASN A 45 -13.09 -23.63 14.35
CA ASN A 45 -13.73 -22.90 13.26
C ASN A 45 -14.70 -21.82 13.76
N ALA A 46 -15.50 -22.11 14.79
CA ALA A 46 -16.38 -21.13 15.41
C ALA A 46 -15.58 -19.95 16.00
N TYR A 47 -14.50 -20.24 16.74
CA TYR A 47 -13.66 -19.20 17.32
C TYR A 47 -12.93 -18.37 16.24
N ALA A 48 -12.42 -19.00 15.18
CA ALA A 48 -11.84 -18.28 14.05
C ALA A 48 -12.85 -17.32 13.40
N ALA A 49 -14.10 -17.74 13.22
CA ALA A 49 -15.17 -16.91 12.69
C ALA A 49 -15.52 -15.73 13.63
N GLU A 50 -15.52 -15.94 14.94
CA GLU A 50 -15.70 -14.86 15.93
C GLU A 50 -14.59 -13.82 15.86
N LEU A 51 -13.33 -14.25 15.77
CA LEU A 51 -12.16 -13.37 15.64
C LEU A 51 -12.23 -12.55 14.35
N GLU A 52 -12.56 -13.20 13.24
CA GLU A 52 -12.69 -12.53 11.96
C GLU A 52 -13.85 -11.52 11.95
N ALA A 53 -15.01 -11.88 12.51
CA ALA A 53 -16.13 -10.96 12.65
C ALA A 53 -15.77 -9.74 13.51
N PHE A 54 -15.10 -9.95 14.65
CA PHE A 54 -14.63 -8.88 15.52
C PHE A 54 -13.65 -7.94 14.81
N LEU A 55 -12.67 -8.49 14.08
CA LEU A 55 -11.67 -7.70 13.36
C LEU A 55 -12.26 -6.99 12.14
N ARG A 56 -13.19 -7.61 11.39
CA ARG A 56 -13.90 -6.94 10.28
C ARG A 56 -14.77 -5.80 10.78
N ASP A 57 -15.51 -6.00 11.88
CA ASP A 57 -16.26 -4.94 12.54
C ASP A 57 -15.33 -3.78 12.97
N TYR A 58 -14.17 -4.08 13.56
CA TYR A 58 -13.14 -3.08 13.83
C TYR A 58 -12.73 -2.36 12.55
N LEU A 59 -12.19 -3.07 11.55
CA LEU A 59 -11.56 -2.49 10.36
C LEU A 59 -12.54 -1.76 9.43
N VAL A 60 -13.83 -2.11 9.46
CA VAL A 60 -14.83 -1.59 8.52
C VAL A 60 -15.86 -0.71 9.21
N ALA A 61 -16.68 -1.28 10.10
CA ALA A 61 -17.84 -0.61 10.69
C ALA A 61 -17.42 0.50 11.65
N ARG A 62 -16.44 0.24 12.52
CA ARG A 62 -15.90 1.21 13.49
C ARG A 62 -14.87 2.17 12.88
N TYR A 63 -14.51 2.01 11.61
CA TYR A 63 -13.48 2.84 10.97
C TYR A 63 -13.83 4.34 10.92
N PRO A 64 -15.04 4.77 10.51
CA PRO A 64 -15.35 6.20 10.37
C PRO A 64 -15.14 6.98 11.68
N ASP A 65 -15.56 6.42 12.82
CA ASP A 65 -15.39 7.06 14.13
C ASP A 65 -13.92 7.15 14.53
N ARG A 66 -13.14 6.07 14.32
CA ARG A 66 -11.69 6.09 14.60
C ARG A 66 -10.94 7.07 13.72
N ALA A 67 -11.24 7.09 12.43
CA ALA A 67 -10.64 8.04 11.51
C ALA A 67 -11.02 9.47 11.91
N ALA A 68 -12.29 9.77 12.15
CA ALA A 68 -12.72 11.09 12.58
C ALA A 68 -11.99 11.58 13.86
N ALA A 69 -11.71 10.68 14.81
CA ALA A 69 -10.93 11.00 16.01
C ALA A 69 -9.41 11.16 15.75
N ALA A 70 -8.87 10.53 14.70
CA ALA A 70 -7.45 10.56 14.37
C ALA A 70 -7.03 11.76 13.51
N TRP A 71 -7.98 12.53 12.97
CA TRP A 71 -7.72 13.63 12.03
C TRP A 71 -8.27 14.95 12.56
N SER A 72 -7.47 16.02 12.46
CA SER A 72 -7.86 17.39 12.83
C SER A 72 -7.59 18.37 11.68
N ARG A 73 -8.12 18.04 10.49
CA ARG A 73 -7.89 18.79 9.24
C ARG A 73 -8.47 20.21 9.33
N ASP A 74 -7.63 21.21 9.17
CA ASP A 74 -8.04 22.62 9.14
C ASP A 74 -8.23 23.09 7.69
N TYR A 75 -9.45 23.41 7.29
CA TYR A 75 -9.75 23.87 5.93
C TYR A 75 -9.74 25.40 5.76
N GLY A 76 -9.27 26.16 6.75
CA GLY A 76 -9.26 27.63 6.71
C GLY A 76 -8.34 28.22 5.63
N SER A 77 -7.25 27.54 5.29
CA SER A 77 -6.36 27.87 4.17
C SER A 77 -5.54 26.64 3.76
N ILE A 78 -4.87 26.72 2.59
CA ILE A 78 -3.95 25.66 2.15
C ILE A 78 -2.82 25.44 3.18
N GLU A 79 -2.26 26.53 3.72
CA GLU A 79 -1.18 26.46 4.72
C GLU A 79 -1.66 25.84 6.04
N ALA A 80 -2.84 26.26 6.52
CA ALA A 80 -3.44 25.72 7.73
C ALA A 80 -3.73 24.22 7.57
N PHE A 81 -4.31 23.82 6.43
CA PHE A 81 -4.57 22.41 6.11
C PHE A 81 -3.30 21.59 6.13
N TRP A 82 -2.29 22.04 5.40
CA TRP A 82 -1.01 21.33 5.32
C TRP A 82 -0.42 21.15 6.73
N LYS A 83 -0.32 22.21 7.52
CA LYS A 83 0.20 22.14 8.90
C LYS A 83 -0.63 21.19 9.77
N SER A 84 -1.94 21.18 9.62
CA SER A 84 -2.86 20.37 10.44
C SER A 84 -2.72 18.86 10.22
N VAL A 85 -2.26 18.42 9.03
CA VAL A 85 -2.10 17.00 8.70
C VAL A 85 -0.68 16.47 8.95
N GLU A 86 0.24 17.31 9.41
CA GLU A 86 1.64 16.91 9.60
C GLU A 86 1.83 15.78 10.65
N PRO A 87 1.10 15.74 11.78
CA PRO A 87 1.14 14.60 12.69
C PRO A 87 0.72 13.29 12.00
N ASN A 88 -0.29 13.33 11.13
CA ASN A 88 -0.72 12.17 10.35
C ASN A 88 0.33 11.77 9.31
N ARG A 89 1.03 12.73 8.71
CA ARG A 89 2.15 12.45 7.80
C ARG A 89 3.32 11.77 8.54
N ALA A 90 3.65 12.22 9.75
CA ALA A 90 4.65 11.58 10.58
C ALA A 90 4.24 10.14 10.96
N ALA A 91 2.98 9.92 11.34
CA ALA A 91 2.45 8.58 11.58
C ALA A 91 2.45 7.71 10.31
N TRP A 92 2.16 8.29 9.13
CA TRP A 92 2.28 7.62 7.85
C TRP A 92 3.73 7.19 7.56
N ARG A 93 4.72 8.04 7.87
CA ARG A 93 6.14 7.66 7.80
C ARG A 93 6.44 6.46 8.70
N ASN A 94 5.89 6.42 9.90
CA ASN A 94 6.07 5.30 10.84
C ASN A 94 5.36 4.01 10.41
N LEU A 95 4.32 4.11 9.57
CA LEU A 95 3.70 2.96 8.92
C LEU A 95 4.57 2.44 7.77
N VAL A 96 5.11 3.34 6.95
CA VAL A 96 6.00 2.99 5.83
C VAL A 96 7.35 2.47 6.33
N LYS A 97 7.79 2.85 7.55
CA LYS A 97 9.04 2.41 8.18
C LYS A 97 10.26 2.50 7.24
N PRO A 98 10.52 3.65 6.59
CA PRO A 98 11.71 3.79 5.75
C PRO A 98 12.98 3.76 6.62
N PRO A 99 13.96 2.90 6.31
CA PRO A 99 15.22 2.86 7.05
C PRO A 99 16.12 4.04 6.68
N GLU A 100 17.22 4.21 7.42
CA GLU A 100 18.28 5.13 7.03
C GLU A 100 19.27 4.41 6.11
N LEU A 101 19.24 4.73 4.81
CA LEU A 101 20.23 4.29 3.83
C LEU A 101 20.85 5.51 3.17
N VAL A 102 22.16 5.64 3.32
CA VAL A 102 22.96 6.77 2.82
C VAL A 102 23.84 6.32 1.64
N LYS A 103 24.11 7.24 0.72
CA LYS A 103 25.07 7.03 -0.37
C LYS A 103 26.46 6.79 0.22
N THR A 104 27.11 5.70 -0.17
CA THR A 104 28.43 5.30 0.35
C THR A 104 29.56 5.46 -0.66
N GLY A 105 29.26 5.91 -1.88
CA GLY A 105 30.24 6.06 -2.95
C GLY A 105 29.66 6.79 -4.15
N ALA A 106 30.48 7.05 -5.17
CA ALA A 106 30.04 7.70 -6.40
C ALA A 106 28.97 6.86 -7.11
N ALA A 107 27.95 7.54 -7.63
CA ALA A 107 26.99 6.88 -8.50
C ALA A 107 27.65 6.53 -9.84
N ARG A 108 27.22 5.42 -10.44
CA ARG A 108 27.66 4.98 -11.76
C ARG A 108 26.50 5.13 -12.73
N ARG A 109 26.80 5.60 -13.94
CA ARG A 109 25.86 5.74 -15.04
C ARG A 109 26.47 4.99 -16.23
N ASP A 110 25.83 3.90 -16.61
CA ASP A 110 26.24 3.09 -17.74
C ASP A 110 25.20 3.26 -18.85
N PRO A 111 25.58 3.36 -20.14
CA PRO A 111 24.60 3.28 -21.23
C PRO A 111 23.73 2.04 -21.06
N HIS A 112 22.42 2.15 -21.32
CA HIS A 112 21.48 1.05 -21.20
C HIS A 112 21.10 0.53 -22.60
N PRO A 113 21.77 -0.53 -23.12
CA PRO A 113 21.60 -0.98 -24.51
C PRO A 113 20.16 -1.28 -24.95
N PRO A 114 19.27 -1.82 -24.08
CA PRO A 114 17.87 -2.03 -24.47
C PRO A 114 17.11 -0.76 -24.89
N LEU A 115 17.58 0.43 -24.48
CA LEU A 115 16.97 1.73 -24.79
C LEU A 115 18.00 2.70 -25.38
N ALA A 116 18.93 2.18 -26.18
CA ALA A 116 20.01 2.97 -26.78
C ALA A 116 19.49 4.11 -27.67
N GLU A 117 18.34 3.92 -28.33
CA GLU A 117 17.67 4.92 -29.17
C GLU A 117 17.17 6.14 -28.38
N ARG A 118 17.12 6.02 -27.05
CA ARG A 118 16.72 7.10 -26.13
C ARG A 118 17.90 7.65 -25.32
N GLU A 119 19.12 7.20 -25.62
CA GLU A 119 20.33 7.52 -24.86
C GLU A 119 20.15 7.27 -23.35
N ALA A 120 19.36 6.25 -23.00
CA ALA A 120 19.05 5.97 -21.61
C ALA A 120 20.26 5.35 -20.88
N GLU A 121 20.34 5.60 -19.58
CA GLU A 121 21.42 5.16 -18.71
C GLU A 121 20.87 4.26 -17.60
N TRP A 122 21.61 3.20 -17.23
CA TRP A 122 21.42 2.48 -15.98
C TRP A 122 22.18 3.22 -14.88
N LEU A 123 21.44 3.79 -13.94
CA LEU A 123 21.98 4.50 -12.79
C LEU A 123 22.08 3.53 -11.60
N THR A 124 23.27 3.45 -11.00
CA THR A 124 23.52 2.68 -9.77
C THR A 124 24.07 3.61 -8.69
N VAL A 125 23.39 3.69 -7.55
CA VAL A 125 23.82 4.44 -6.36
C VAL A 125 24.16 3.45 -5.24
N PRO A 126 25.43 3.33 -4.82
CA PRO A 126 25.82 2.42 -3.76
C PRO A 126 25.35 2.92 -2.39
N LEU A 127 24.69 2.05 -1.62
CA LEU A 127 24.14 2.31 -0.28
C LEU A 127 24.76 1.38 0.77
N GLY A 128 26.06 1.09 0.62
CA GLY A 128 26.79 0.09 1.40
C GLY A 128 26.52 -1.32 0.91
N GLY A 129 25.71 -2.08 1.66
CA GLY A 129 25.34 -3.48 1.34
C GLY A 129 24.18 -3.63 0.36
N LEU A 130 23.63 -2.52 -0.12
CA LEU A 130 22.54 -2.44 -1.09
C LEU A 130 22.90 -1.41 -2.17
N ALA A 131 22.15 -1.42 -3.27
CA ALA A 131 22.20 -0.36 -4.26
C ALA A 131 20.79 0.12 -4.59
N ALA A 132 20.65 1.42 -4.85
CA ALA A 132 19.51 1.94 -5.59
C ALA A 132 19.83 1.91 -7.07
N GLU A 133 18.92 1.38 -7.87
CA GLU A 133 19.14 1.18 -9.29
C GLU A 133 17.89 1.55 -10.09
N GLY A 134 18.08 2.05 -11.30
CA GLY A 134 16.99 2.38 -12.21
C GLY A 134 17.48 2.90 -13.54
N ILE A 135 16.55 3.11 -14.46
CA ILE A 135 16.83 3.72 -15.76
C ILE A 135 16.61 5.22 -15.65
N PHE A 136 17.52 6.01 -16.19
CA PHE A 136 17.38 7.45 -16.37
C PHE A 136 17.42 7.77 -17.86
N ALA A 137 16.43 8.52 -18.34
CA ALA A 137 16.36 8.97 -19.73
C ALA A 137 16.01 10.45 -19.77
N VAL A 138 16.70 11.20 -20.63
CA VAL A 138 16.52 12.64 -20.79
C VAL A 138 16.19 12.92 -22.26
N PRO A 139 15.18 13.77 -22.55
CA PRO A 139 14.84 14.10 -23.93
C PRO A 139 15.97 14.90 -24.58
N ALA A 140 16.22 14.65 -25.87
CA ALA A 140 17.39 15.15 -26.60
C ALA A 140 17.50 16.69 -26.63
N GLU A 141 16.38 17.39 -26.54
CA GLU A 141 16.30 18.84 -26.54
C GLU A 141 16.63 19.50 -25.18
N ALA A 142 16.79 18.72 -24.11
CA ALA A 142 17.08 19.26 -22.79
C ALA A 142 18.54 19.70 -22.67
N THR A 143 18.74 20.92 -22.22
CA THR A 143 20.07 21.52 -21.99
C THR A 143 20.09 22.23 -20.64
N ALA A 144 21.27 22.69 -20.19
CA ALA A 144 21.37 23.47 -18.96
C ALA A 144 20.53 24.77 -18.98
N ASP A 145 20.39 25.38 -20.17
CA ASP A 145 19.59 26.59 -20.39
C ASP A 145 18.11 26.30 -20.66
N ARG A 146 17.78 25.05 -21.05
CA ARG A 146 16.42 24.58 -21.32
C ARG A 146 16.12 23.36 -20.46
N ARG A 147 15.99 23.60 -19.16
CA ARG A 147 15.68 22.56 -18.19
C ARG A 147 14.29 21.96 -18.42
N VAL A 148 14.16 20.66 -18.20
CA VAL A 148 12.91 19.92 -18.35
C VAL A 148 12.41 19.39 -17.00
N PRO A 149 11.08 19.23 -16.84
CA PRO A 149 10.52 18.51 -15.69
C PRO A 149 10.96 17.04 -15.70
N LEU A 150 11.01 16.44 -14.52
CA LEU A 150 11.29 15.02 -14.30
C LEU A 150 10.02 14.28 -13.89
N VAL A 151 9.82 13.06 -14.39
CA VAL A 151 8.77 12.16 -13.89
C VAL A 151 9.39 10.85 -13.43
N ILE A 152 9.12 10.50 -12.18
CA ILE A 152 9.44 9.19 -11.61
C ILE A 152 8.37 8.21 -12.07
N VAL A 153 8.78 7.15 -12.77
CA VAL A 153 7.89 6.17 -13.38
C VAL A 153 8.09 4.81 -12.71
N GLN A 154 7.09 4.35 -11.96
CA GLN A 154 7.21 3.13 -11.15
C GLN A 154 6.41 1.97 -11.74
N HIS A 155 7.11 0.85 -11.97
CA HIS A 155 6.49 -0.38 -12.45
C HIS A 155 5.76 -1.15 -11.34
N GLY A 156 4.77 -1.95 -11.75
CA GLY A 156 3.97 -2.83 -10.88
C GLY A 156 4.61 -4.18 -10.57
N ILE A 157 3.88 -5.00 -9.81
CA ILE A 157 4.23 -6.41 -9.53
C ILE A 157 4.26 -7.19 -10.85
N GLY A 158 5.20 -8.12 -10.99
CA GLY A 158 5.43 -8.88 -12.22
C GLY A 158 6.12 -8.10 -13.36
N SER A 159 6.32 -6.80 -13.22
CA SER A 159 6.94 -5.91 -14.22
C SER A 159 8.36 -5.49 -13.85
N PHE A 160 9.01 -4.67 -14.67
CA PHE A 160 10.39 -4.19 -14.53
C PHE A 160 10.56 -2.82 -15.23
N PRO A 161 11.62 -2.05 -14.92
CA PRO A 161 11.85 -0.70 -15.45
C PRO A 161 11.65 -0.53 -16.97
N GLU A 162 12.21 -1.44 -17.77
CA GLU A 162 12.20 -1.40 -19.24
C GLU A 162 10.78 -1.53 -19.80
N ARG A 163 9.89 -2.27 -19.13
CA ARG A 163 8.52 -2.47 -19.59
C ARG A 163 7.71 -1.15 -19.59
N ASN A 164 8.09 -0.18 -18.75
CA ASN A 164 7.48 1.16 -18.78
C ASN A 164 7.73 1.89 -20.12
N PHE A 165 8.80 1.53 -20.84
CA PHE A 165 9.13 2.03 -22.18
C PHE A 165 8.56 1.13 -23.30
N GLY A 166 7.71 0.16 -22.96
CA GLY A 166 7.09 -0.76 -23.92
C GLY A 166 7.90 -2.03 -24.22
N LEU A 167 9.09 -2.20 -23.64
CA LEU A 167 9.90 -3.39 -23.88
C LEU A 167 9.26 -4.61 -23.24
N ALA A 168 8.97 -5.62 -24.06
CA ALA A 168 8.22 -6.81 -23.66
C ALA A 168 6.84 -6.49 -23.03
N ASP A 169 6.30 -5.30 -23.28
CA ASP A 169 4.90 -4.99 -23.04
C ASP A 169 4.10 -5.42 -24.27
N LYS A 170 3.01 -6.16 -24.07
CA LYS A 170 2.20 -6.64 -25.20
C LYS A 170 1.15 -5.61 -25.63
N GLY A 171 1.31 -4.36 -25.20
CA GLY A 171 0.28 -3.32 -25.26
C GLY A 171 -0.89 -3.62 -24.32
N ASP A 172 -0.64 -4.33 -23.21
CA ASP A 172 -1.67 -4.80 -22.28
C ASP A 172 -1.74 -3.99 -20.98
N ALA A 173 -0.71 -3.19 -20.66
CA ALA A 173 -0.66 -2.48 -19.38
C ALA A 173 0.04 -1.10 -19.42
N TYR A 174 1.25 -1.02 -19.99
CA TYR A 174 2.10 0.16 -19.83
C TYR A 174 2.06 1.09 -21.05
N HIS A 175 1.78 0.59 -22.25
CA HIS A 175 1.58 1.42 -23.44
C HIS A 175 2.72 2.43 -23.69
N SER A 176 3.95 2.07 -23.28
CA SER A 176 5.14 2.92 -23.35
C SER A 176 4.99 4.31 -22.70
N TYR A 177 4.21 4.47 -21.61
CA TYR A 177 4.01 5.81 -21.03
C TYR A 177 5.33 6.51 -20.60
N ALA A 178 6.40 5.76 -20.26
CA ALA A 178 7.72 6.35 -20.04
C ALA A 178 8.34 6.91 -21.33
N GLY A 179 8.22 6.18 -22.44
CA GLY A 179 8.69 6.62 -23.75
C GLY A 179 7.93 7.85 -24.24
N GLU A 180 6.61 7.89 -24.04
CA GLU A 180 5.77 9.03 -24.41
C GLU A 180 6.03 10.26 -23.55
N LEU A 181 6.37 10.10 -22.27
CA LEU A 181 6.87 11.19 -21.42
C LEU A 181 8.17 11.77 -21.98
N VAL A 182 9.14 10.93 -22.34
CA VAL A 182 10.40 11.40 -22.97
C VAL A 182 10.11 12.12 -24.28
N ASN A 183 9.29 11.54 -25.17
CA ASN A 183 8.89 12.18 -26.43
C ASN A 183 8.19 13.54 -26.22
N SER A 184 7.51 13.70 -25.09
CA SER A 184 6.80 14.91 -24.72
C SER A 184 7.65 15.90 -23.93
N GLY A 185 8.96 15.71 -23.85
CA GLY A 185 9.92 16.62 -23.22
C GLY A 185 9.93 16.55 -21.69
N PHE A 186 9.75 15.37 -21.11
CA PHE A 186 10.02 15.09 -19.70
C PHE A 186 11.25 14.21 -19.59
N ALA A 187 12.14 14.49 -18.64
CA ALA A 187 13.09 13.47 -18.19
C ALA A 187 12.32 12.40 -17.40
N VAL A 188 12.83 11.17 -17.43
CA VAL A 188 12.21 10.02 -16.77
C VAL A 188 13.23 9.28 -15.93
N LEU A 189 12.86 8.99 -14.68
CA LEU A 189 13.58 8.08 -13.80
C LEU A 189 12.67 6.87 -13.52
N THR A 190 13.12 5.65 -13.80
CA THR A 190 12.37 4.42 -13.52
C THR A 190 13.12 3.53 -12.51
N PRO A 191 12.81 3.62 -11.20
CA PRO A 191 13.46 2.79 -10.20
C PRO A 191 13.15 1.30 -10.36
N LEU A 192 14.16 0.46 -10.13
CA LEU A 192 14.01 -1.00 -10.05
C LEU A 192 13.49 -1.41 -8.67
N ASN A 193 12.30 -1.99 -8.63
CA ASN A 193 11.71 -2.60 -7.44
C ASN A 193 11.60 -4.13 -7.58
N LEU A 194 11.54 -4.84 -6.45
CA LEU A 194 11.46 -6.30 -6.45
C LEU A 194 10.08 -6.75 -6.95
N ARG A 195 10.01 -7.45 -8.10
CA ARG A 195 8.72 -7.65 -8.79
C ARG A 195 7.94 -8.93 -8.47
N SER A 196 8.51 -9.96 -7.87
CA SER A 196 7.79 -11.25 -7.70
C SER A 196 7.20 -11.41 -6.31
N VAL A 197 5.95 -11.88 -6.23
CA VAL A 197 5.22 -12.06 -4.96
C VAL A 197 6.01 -12.93 -3.98
N GLU A 198 6.51 -14.08 -4.41
CA GLU A 198 7.30 -14.99 -3.56
C GLU A 198 8.53 -14.31 -2.97
N ARG A 199 9.33 -13.63 -3.80
CA ARG A 199 10.56 -12.97 -3.32
C ARG A 199 10.22 -11.78 -2.44
N ARG A 200 9.19 -10.98 -2.80
CA ARG A 200 8.72 -9.88 -1.95
C ARG A 200 8.29 -10.41 -0.59
N ASN A 201 7.40 -11.41 -0.51
CA ASN A 201 6.96 -11.98 0.76
C ASN A 201 8.14 -12.44 1.62
N ARG A 202 9.14 -13.11 1.03
CA ARG A 202 10.33 -13.52 1.75
C ARG A 202 11.05 -12.33 2.39
N ILE A 203 11.18 -11.23 1.66
CA ILE A 203 11.82 -10.01 2.16
C ILE A 203 10.92 -9.27 3.16
N GLU A 204 9.62 -9.16 2.92
CA GLU A 204 8.66 -8.53 3.84
C GLU A 204 8.67 -9.20 5.21
N ARG A 205 8.78 -10.53 5.28
CA ARG A 205 8.93 -11.26 6.56
C ARG A 205 10.20 -10.86 7.30
N LEU A 206 11.32 -10.69 6.59
CA LEU A 206 12.56 -10.19 7.20
C LEU A 206 12.41 -8.73 7.65
N CYS A 207 11.77 -7.89 6.84
CA CYS A 207 11.50 -6.50 7.16
C CYS A 207 10.66 -6.37 8.43
N ARG A 208 9.60 -7.17 8.59
CA ARG A 208 8.77 -7.18 9.81
C ARG A 208 9.57 -7.51 11.07
N LEU A 209 10.49 -8.48 10.99
CA LEU A 209 11.38 -8.81 12.11
C LEU A 209 12.37 -7.70 12.45
N ALA A 210 12.65 -6.80 11.50
CA ALA A 210 13.59 -5.70 11.64
C ALA A 210 12.91 -4.34 11.87
N GLU A 211 11.59 -4.29 12.11
CA GLU A 211 10.82 -3.05 12.19
C GLU A 211 10.99 -2.14 10.95
N MET A 212 11.02 -2.75 9.77
CA MET A 212 11.09 -2.09 8.46
C MET A 212 9.93 -2.55 7.57
N SER A 213 9.77 -1.89 6.42
CA SER A 213 8.97 -2.44 5.32
C SER A 213 9.77 -2.40 4.01
N LEU A 214 9.50 -3.33 3.08
CA LEU A 214 10.13 -3.28 1.77
C LEU A 214 9.75 -2.01 0.99
N PRO A 215 8.49 -1.53 1.00
CA PRO A 215 8.13 -0.24 0.41
C PRO A 215 8.85 0.96 1.04
N GLY A 216 9.24 0.86 2.32
CA GLY A 216 10.09 1.84 3.00
C GLY A 216 11.53 1.81 2.52
N ILE A 217 12.13 0.63 2.33
CA ILE A 217 13.45 0.48 1.70
C ILE A 217 13.42 1.04 0.26
N GLU A 218 12.37 0.72 -0.50
CA GLU A 218 12.21 1.17 -1.89
C GLU A 218 11.99 2.68 -2.00
N LEU A 219 11.26 3.30 -1.05
CA LEU A 219 11.18 4.76 -0.94
C LEU A 219 12.59 5.35 -0.83
N VAL A 220 13.40 4.88 0.11
CA VAL A 220 14.74 5.44 0.34
C VAL A 220 15.63 5.23 -0.88
N ARG A 221 15.56 4.06 -1.53
CA ARG A 221 16.27 3.79 -2.79
C ARG A 221 15.85 4.77 -3.89
N MET A 222 14.54 4.99 -4.08
CA MET A 222 14.04 5.99 -5.03
C MET A 222 14.55 7.39 -4.68
N GLN A 223 14.55 7.78 -3.40
CA GLN A 223 15.06 9.09 -2.99
C GLN A 223 16.54 9.27 -3.32
N ARG A 224 17.37 8.23 -3.15
CA ARG A 224 18.80 8.29 -3.50
C ARG A 224 19.01 8.40 -5.01
N LEU A 225 18.20 7.70 -5.82
CA LEU A 225 18.21 7.90 -7.28
C LEU A 225 17.77 9.31 -7.66
N LEU A 226 16.73 9.82 -7.00
CA LEU A 226 16.22 11.17 -7.21
C LEU A 226 17.27 12.22 -6.86
N ASP A 227 18.00 12.05 -5.76
CA ASP A 227 19.11 12.94 -5.37
C ASP A 227 20.13 13.05 -6.52
N GLU A 228 20.56 11.93 -7.11
CA GLU A 228 21.53 11.94 -8.21
C GLU A 228 21.00 12.59 -9.51
N VAL A 229 19.77 12.28 -9.91
CA VAL A 229 19.26 12.81 -11.20
C VAL A 229 18.91 14.29 -11.11
N LEU A 230 18.66 14.82 -9.91
CA LEU A 230 18.42 16.25 -9.70
C LEU A 230 19.71 17.08 -9.68
N GLU A 231 20.89 16.45 -9.61
CA GLU A 231 22.18 17.13 -9.83
C GLU A 231 22.45 17.38 -11.33
N ASP A 232 21.73 16.71 -12.24
CA ASP A 232 21.87 16.91 -13.68
C ASP A 232 21.34 18.31 -14.08
N PRO A 233 22.18 19.19 -14.66
CA PRO A 233 21.82 20.58 -14.91
C PRO A 233 20.70 20.76 -15.93
N ARG A 234 20.34 19.69 -16.66
CA ARG A 234 19.21 19.66 -17.61
C ARG A 234 17.86 19.50 -16.93
N ILE A 235 17.83 19.19 -15.63
CA ILE A 235 16.59 18.89 -14.89
C ILE A 235 16.18 20.08 -14.03
N ASP A 236 14.88 20.40 -14.04
CA ASP A 236 14.30 21.39 -13.13
C ASP A 236 13.87 20.69 -11.82
N PRO A 237 14.57 20.92 -10.69
CA PRO A 237 14.28 20.24 -9.42
C PRO A 237 12.94 20.64 -8.80
N ASP A 238 12.34 21.75 -9.24
CA ASP A 238 11.05 22.21 -8.75
C ASP A 238 9.87 21.60 -9.53
N ARG A 239 10.15 20.81 -10.58
CA ARG A 239 9.12 20.21 -11.45
C ARG A 239 9.26 18.69 -11.53
N VAL A 240 9.07 18.03 -10.39
CA VAL A 240 9.11 16.56 -10.30
C VAL A 240 7.69 15.99 -10.19
N GLY A 241 7.34 15.06 -11.05
CA GLY A 241 6.12 14.25 -10.98
C GLY A 241 6.40 12.80 -10.61
N MET A 242 5.33 12.06 -10.27
CA MET A 242 5.40 10.60 -10.14
C MET A 242 4.19 9.93 -10.76
N TRP A 243 4.39 8.85 -11.50
CA TRP A 243 3.33 8.03 -12.09
C TRP A 243 3.68 6.56 -11.94
N GLY A 244 2.75 5.76 -11.41
CA GLY A 244 2.92 4.32 -11.38
C GLY A 244 1.62 3.54 -11.50
N LEU A 245 1.75 2.31 -11.98
CA LEU A 245 0.66 1.35 -12.17
C LEU A 245 0.76 0.22 -11.14
N SER A 246 -0.37 -0.20 -10.56
CA SER A 246 -0.46 -1.36 -9.66
C SER A 246 0.38 -1.19 -8.40
N LEU A 247 1.35 -2.08 -8.11
CA LEU A 247 2.37 -1.87 -7.08
C LEU A 247 3.16 -0.54 -7.28
N GLY A 248 3.28 -0.05 -8.52
CA GLY A 248 3.80 1.29 -8.77
C GLY A 248 2.82 2.39 -8.41
N GLY A 249 1.51 2.12 -8.49
CA GLY A 249 0.46 2.98 -7.95
C GLY A 249 0.48 3.00 -6.41
N LEU A 250 0.74 1.86 -5.76
CA LEU A 250 1.04 1.78 -4.32
C LEU A 250 2.20 2.71 -4.00
N ALA A 251 3.35 2.52 -4.66
CA ALA A 251 4.53 3.34 -4.44
C ALA A 251 4.21 4.84 -4.63
N THR A 252 3.53 5.21 -5.71
CA THR A 252 3.14 6.61 -5.98
C THR A 252 2.29 7.18 -4.84
N MET A 253 1.28 6.45 -4.40
CA MET A 253 0.36 6.89 -3.36
C MET A 253 1.02 6.95 -1.97
N PHE A 254 1.89 6.00 -1.65
CA PHE A 254 2.56 5.91 -0.35
C PHE A 254 3.74 6.87 -0.23
N TRP A 255 4.49 7.09 -1.31
CA TRP A 255 5.72 7.89 -1.30
C TRP A 255 5.45 9.37 -1.49
N THR A 256 4.46 9.76 -2.29
CA THR A 256 4.14 11.18 -2.51
C THR A 256 3.93 11.96 -1.21
N PRO A 257 3.20 11.45 -0.19
CA PRO A 257 3.12 12.10 1.12
C PRO A 257 4.49 12.39 1.77
N LEU A 258 5.46 11.49 1.61
CA LEU A 258 6.74 11.48 2.31
C LEU A 258 7.88 12.15 1.53
N GLU A 259 7.75 12.24 0.21
CA GLU A 259 8.71 12.91 -0.67
C GLU A 259 8.13 14.24 -1.17
N GLY A 260 8.63 15.34 -0.61
CA GLY A 260 8.13 16.70 -0.88
C GLY A 260 8.55 17.28 -2.23
N ARG A 261 9.54 16.67 -2.88
CA ARG A 261 9.95 17.07 -4.23
C ARG A 261 8.92 16.67 -5.28
N ILE A 262 8.16 15.58 -5.07
CA ILE A 262 7.05 15.19 -5.96
C ILE A 262 5.94 16.24 -5.86
N LYS A 263 5.69 16.96 -6.96
CA LYS A 263 4.74 18.08 -7.06
C LYS A 263 3.40 17.70 -7.67
N ALA A 264 3.35 16.63 -8.47
CA ALA A 264 2.13 16.08 -9.05
C ALA A 264 2.22 14.55 -9.14
N ALA A 265 1.11 13.84 -8.91
CA ALA A 265 1.09 12.38 -8.86
C ALA A 265 -0.04 11.77 -9.69
N VAL A 266 0.25 10.68 -10.41
CA VAL A 266 -0.73 9.86 -11.13
C VAL A 266 -0.71 8.44 -10.56
N VAL A 267 -1.78 8.07 -9.85
CA VAL A 267 -1.94 6.75 -9.23
C VAL A 267 -2.84 5.90 -10.13
N ALA A 268 -2.25 4.94 -10.84
CA ALA A 268 -2.98 4.06 -11.75
C ALA A 268 -3.18 2.66 -11.15
N GLY A 269 -4.40 2.13 -11.23
CA GLY A 269 -4.71 0.73 -10.88
C GLY A 269 -4.38 0.35 -9.43
N TRP A 270 -4.47 1.30 -8.48
CA TRP A 270 -4.18 1.04 -7.06
C TRP A 270 -5.22 1.63 -6.10
N PHE A 271 -5.61 2.88 -6.31
CA PHE A 271 -6.56 3.60 -5.46
C PHE A 271 -7.90 2.86 -5.37
N ASN A 272 -8.41 2.66 -4.16
CA ASN A 272 -9.53 1.75 -3.91
C ASN A 272 -10.31 2.12 -2.65
N HIS A 273 -11.53 1.61 -2.50
CA HIS A 273 -12.16 1.58 -1.19
C HIS A 273 -11.43 0.57 -0.28
N ARG A 274 -10.41 1.06 0.42
CA ARG A 274 -9.32 0.24 0.99
C ARG A 274 -9.82 -0.79 1.98
N ARG A 275 -10.81 -0.45 2.79
CA ARG A 275 -11.43 -1.36 3.76
C ARG A 275 -11.99 -2.61 3.08
N ASN A 276 -12.74 -2.42 1.99
CA ASN A 276 -13.31 -3.54 1.24
C ASN A 276 -12.21 -4.35 0.56
N LYS A 277 -11.28 -3.65 -0.10
CA LYS A 277 -10.14 -4.26 -0.80
C LYS A 277 -9.27 -5.14 0.11
N MET A 278 -9.16 -4.79 1.40
CA MET A 278 -8.33 -5.53 2.35
C MET A 278 -9.06 -6.68 3.02
N VAL A 279 -10.34 -6.51 3.42
CA VAL A 279 -10.98 -7.45 4.37
C VAL A 279 -12.40 -7.90 4.04
N ILE A 280 -12.99 -7.47 2.91
CA ILE A 280 -14.32 -7.92 2.47
C ILE A 280 -14.19 -8.71 1.16
N PRO A 281 -14.24 -10.05 1.20
CA PRO A 281 -14.26 -10.87 -0.01
C PRO A 281 -15.48 -10.57 -0.88
N ASP A 282 -15.27 -10.37 -2.18
CA ASP A 282 -16.32 -10.11 -3.16
C ASP A 282 -15.84 -10.57 -4.55
N PRO A 283 -16.68 -11.22 -5.38
CA PRO A 283 -16.26 -11.70 -6.70
C PRO A 283 -15.92 -10.59 -7.70
N ARG A 284 -16.29 -9.33 -7.44
CA ARG A 284 -16.09 -8.19 -8.36
C ARG A 284 -14.69 -7.58 -8.27
N TYR A 285 -13.90 -7.89 -7.25
CA TYR A 285 -12.53 -7.40 -7.07
C TYR A 285 -11.69 -8.41 -6.31
N SER A 286 -10.36 -8.34 -6.43
CA SER A 286 -9.49 -9.18 -5.59
C SER A 286 -9.42 -8.65 -4.15
N CYS A 287 -9.82 -9.43 -3.15
CA CYS A 287 -9.61 -9.08 -1.74
C CYS A 287 -8.21 -9.53 -1.31
N PHE A 288 -7.38 -8.65 -0.75
CA PHE A 288 -5.99 -9.00 -0.37
C PHE A 288 -5.93 -10.12 0.68
N LEU A 289 -6.92 -10.21 1.58
CA LEU A 289 -7.04 -11.30 2.56
C LEU A 289 -7.08 -12.68 1.91
N GLU A 290 -7.59 -12.79 0.68
CA GLU A 290 -7.71 -14.03 -0.08
C GLU A 290 -6.51 -14.30 -1.01
N THR A 291 -5.53 -13.40 -1.01
CA THR A 291 -4.32 -13.52 -1.85
C THR A 291 -3.15 -14.07 -1.07
N LYS A 292 -2.09 -14.43 -1.79
CA LYS A 292 -0.79 -14.78 -1.20
C LYS A 292 0.11 -13.55 -1.04
N GLU A 293 -0.39 -12.33 -1.24
CA GLU A 293 0.41 -11.12 -1.34
C GLU A 293 0.58 -10.47 0.03
N GLU A 294 1.78 -10.55 0.62
CA GLU A 294 2.02 -9.95 1.94
C GLU A 294 2.37 -8.45 1.88
N HIS A 295 2.74 -7.94 0.71
CA HIS A 295 3.23 -6.58 0.51
C HIS A 295 2.16 -5.49 0.67
N ALA A 296 0.88 -5.89 0.76
CA ALA A 296 -0.23 -4.97 1.01
C ALA A 296 -0.63 -4.89 2.51
N PHE A 297 0.01 -5.67 3.39
CA PHE A 297 -0.31 -5.72 4.82
C PHE A 297 0.71 -4.92 5.64
N PHE A 298 0.35 -3.68 5.94
CA PHE A 298 1.09 -2.76 6.80
C PHE A 298 0.40 -2.61 8.16
N ASP A 299 1.19 -2.66 9.22
CA ASP A 299 0.68 -2.52 10.59
C ASP A 299 0.05 -1.14 10.79
N GLY A 300 -1.19 -1.14 11.28
CA GLY A 300 -1.90 0.10 11.60
C GLY A 300 -2.48 0.86 10.41
N TRP A 301 -2.43 0.35 9.17
CA TRP A 301 -2.97 1.06 7.99
C TRP A 301 -4.43 1.47 8.17
N LEU A 302 -5.33 0.50 8.30
CA LEU A 302 -6.76 0.73 8.50
C LEU A 302 -7.14 1.15 9.94
N SER A 303 -6.16 1.57 10.75
CA SER A 303 -6.45 2.17 12.06
C SER A 303 -6.94 3.62 11.92
N ALA A 304 -6.37 4.36 10.95
CA ALA A 304 -6.67 5.78 10.71
C ALA A 304 -6.61 6.20 9.23
N TYR A 305 -6.24 5.31 8.29
CA TYR A 305 -6.03 5.68 6.88
C TYR A 305 -6.76 4.72 5.93
N SER A 306 -7.73 5.26 5.20
CA SER A 306 -8.19 4.72 3.92
C SER A 306 -7.50 5.50 2.79
N ASP A 307 -7.77 5.13 1.55
CA ASP A 307 -7.12 5.74 0.40
C ASP A 307 -7.49 7.23 0.25
N ALA A 308 -8.73 7.62 0.58
CA ALA A 308 -9.14 9.03 0.64
C ALA A 308 -8.36 9.83 1.70
N ASP A 309 -8.07 9.23 2.86
CA ASP A 309 -7.30 9.88 3.90
C ASP A 309 -5.83 10.06 3.51
N VAL A 310 -5.24 9.09 2.81
CA VAL A 310 -3.88 9.24 2.26
C VAL A 310 -3.85 10.32 1.18
N ALA A 311 -4.89 10.44 0.35
CA ALA A 311 -5.01 11.55 -0.60
C ALA A 311 -5.02 12.92 0.10
N SER A 312 -5.55 13.00 1.33
CA SER A 312 -5.48 14.21 2.16
C SER A 312 -4.04 14.57 2.58
N LEU A 313 -3.11 13.61 2.63
CA LEU A 313 -1.68 13.87 2.84
C LEU A 313 -0.99 14.36 1.56
N ILE A 314 -1.54 14.05 0.39
CA ILE A 314 -1.01 14.53 -0.90
C ILE A 314 -1.48 15.97 -1.16
N CYS A 315 -2.75 16.25 -0.85
CA CYS A 315 -3.35 17.57 -0.86
C CYS A 315 -2.44 18.58 -0.12
N PRO A 316 -2.14 19.76 -0.71
CA PRO A 316 -2.80 20.40 -1.86
C PRO A 316 -2.19 20.09 -3.24
N ARG A 317 -1.30 19.11 -3.35
CA ARG A 317 -0.61 18.79 -4.61
C ARG A 317 -1.52 18.09 -5.61
N PRO A 318 -1.40 18.36 -6.92
CA PRO A 318 -2.20 17.68 -7.91
C PRO A 318 -2.11 16.16 -7.83
N LEU A 319 -3.28 15.51 -7.86
CA LEU A 319 -3.43 14.06 -7.83
C LEU A 319 -4.41 13.58 -8.91
N MET A 320 -3.97 12.70 -9.79
CA MET A 320 -4.84 11.98 -10.71
C MET A 320 -4.96 10.52 -10.27
N ILE A 321 -6.19 10.00 -10.31
CA ILE A 321 -6.48 8.57 -10.15
C ILE A 321 -6.87 8.01 -11.52
N GLN A 322 -6.21 6.94 -11.96
CA GLN A 322 -6.58 6.22 -13.18
C GLN A 322 -7.15 4.84 -12.82
N THR A 323 -8.31 4.50 -13.37
CA THR A 323 -8.96 3.20 -13.18
C THR A 323 -9.75 2.77 -14.41
N GLY A 324 -9.55 1.52 -14.82
CA GLY A 324 -10.36 0.87 -15.84
C GLY A 324 -11.59 0.20 -15.24
N LYS A 325 -12.76 0.32 -15.88
CA LYS A 325 -13.99 -0.36 -15.42
C LYS A 325 -13.95 -1.89 -15.52
N LYS A 326 -13.02 -2.43 -16.31
CA LYS A 326 -12.78 -3.87 -16.48
C LYS A 326 -11.55 -4.33 -15.69
N ASP A 327 -10.97 -3.48 -14.85
CA ASP A 327 -9.90 -3.87 -13.96
C ASP A 327 -10.43 -4.80 -12.86
N GLY A 328 -10.01 -6.08 -12.89
CA GLY A 328 -10.41 -7.06 -11.88
C GLY A 328 -9.80 -6.84 -10.48
N ILE A 329 -8.87 -5.88 -10.35
CA ILE A 329 -8.30 -5.49 -9.06
C ILE A 329 -9.30 -4.65 -8.25
N ALA A 330 -10.22 -3.92 -8.88
CA ALA A 330 -11.10 -2.98 -8.21
C ALA A 330 -12.50 -2.98 -8.82
N TRP A 331 -13.55 -2.94 -7.98
CA TRP A 331 -14.88 -2.65 -8.47
C TRP A 331 -15.04 -1.14 -8.60
N TRP A 332 -15.02 -0.65 -9.84
CA TRP A 332 -14.94 0.78 -10.16
C TRP A 332 -15.97 1.69 -9.43
N PRO A 333 -17.21 1.28 -9.10
CA PRO A 333 -18.11 2.13 -8.33
C PRO A 333 -17.57 2.47 -6.94
N LEU A 334 -16.88 1.53 -6.27
CA LEU A 334 -16.23 1.79 -4.99
C LEU A 334 -15.01 2.71 -5.14
N VAL A 335 -14.33 2.66 -6.28
CA VAL A 335 -13.24 3.60 -6.60
C VAL A 335 -13.80 5.02 -6.75
N VAL A 336 -14.94 5.18 -7.43
CA VAL A 336 -15.64 6.48 -7.56
C VAL A 336 -16.07 7.00 -6.19
N GLU A 337 -16.65 6.15 -5.34
CA GLU A 337 -17.04 6.52 -3.97
C GLU A 337 -15.85 7.04 -3.15
N GLU A 338 -14.74 6.28 -3.12
CA GLU A 338 -13.52 6.67 -2.41
C GLU A 338 -12.91 7.94 -3.02
N PHE A 339 -12.98 8.11 -4.35
CA PHE A 339 -12.45 9.28 -5.04
C PHE A 339 -13.24 10.54 -4.68
N GLU A 340 -14.57 10.47 -4.63
CA GLU A 340 -15.39 11.60 -4.20
C GLU A 340 -15.07 12.00 -2.76
N ALA A 341 -14.82 11.04 -1.86
CA ALA A 341 -14.37 11.32 -0.51
C ALA A 341 -13.00 12.04 -0.50
N ALA A 342 -12.04 11.61 -1.32
CA ALA A 342 -10.75 12.30 -1.48
C ALA A 342 -10.92 13.71 -2.04
N ARG A 343 -11.78 13.87 -3.05
CA ARG A 343 -12.05 15.15 -3.75
C ARG A 343 -12.63 16.21 -2.81
N GLN A 344 -13.39 15.82 -1.80
CA GLN A 344 -13.90 16.75 -0.79
C GLN A 344 -12.78 17.54 -0.08
N HIS A 345 -11.59 16.96 0.10
CA HIS A 345 -10.47 17.68 0.70
C HIS A 345 -10.01 18.86 -0.17
N TYR A 346 -9.95 18.65 -1.48
CA TYR A 346 -9.59 19.68 -2.46
C TYR A 346 -10.70 20.72 -2.64
N GLN A 347 -11.97 20.28 -2.65
CA GLN A 347 -13.13 21.18 -2.77
C GLN A 347 -13.24 22.15 -1.59
N LYS A 348 -13.06 21.67 -0.37
CA LYS A 348 -13.11 22.52 0.84
C LYS A 348 -12.03 23.61 0.86
N LEU A 349 -10.93 23.40 0.13
CA LEU A 349 -9.85 24.37 -0.06
C LEU A 349 -9.99 25.22 -1.34
N GLY A 350 -11.06 25.04 -2.11
CA GLY A 350 -11.28 25.78 -3.36
C GLY A 350 -10.33 25.40 -4.51
N ILE A 351 -9.70 24.22 -4.45
CA ILE A 351 -8.69 23.74 -5.43
C ILE A 351 -9.11 22.40 -6.06
N ALA A 352 -10.42 22.23 -6.28
CA ALA A 352 -11.00 20.99 -6.80
C ALA A 352 -10.47 20.59 -8.19
N ASP A 353 -9.93 21.54 -8.94
CA ASP A 353 -9.27 21.33 -10.24
C ASP A 353 -7.96 20.56 -10.14
N ARG A 354 -7.35 20.48 -8.95
CA ARG A 354 -6.09 19.75 -8.72
C ARG A 354 -6.28 18.25 -8.53
N ILE A 355 -7.51 17.74 -8.52
CA ILE A 355 -7.76 16.30 -8.38
C ILE A 355 -8.67 15.79 -9.49
N GLU A 356 -8.22 14.76 -10.22
CA GLU A 356 -8.91 14.21 -11.39
C GLU A 356 -9.09 12.70 -11.26
N LEU A 357 -10.26 12.21 -11.70
CA LEU A 357 -10.50 10.79 -11.91
C LEU A 357 -10.58 10.52 -13.41
N ASP A 358 -9.69 9.67 -13.88
CA ASP A 358 -9.76 9.08 -15.22
C ASP A 358 -10.36 7.67 -15.13
N LEU A 359 -11.66 7.60 -15.38
CA LEU A 359 -12.45 6.37 -15.38
C LEU A 359 -12.86 6.00 -16.81
N ARG A 360 -12.32 4.90 -17.34
CA ARG A 360 -12.55 4.49 -18.73
C ARG A 360 -12.93 3.02 -18.90
N GLU A 361 -13.44 2.69 -20.08
CA GLU A 361 -13.62 1.31 -20.52
C GLU A 361 -12.25 0.69 -20.84
N GLY A 362 -11.57 0.18 -19.81
CA GLY A 362 -10.22 -0.38 -19.89
C GLY A 362 -9.96 -1.40 -18.80
N GLY A 363 -8.86 -2.14 -18.91
CA GLY A 363 -8.43 -3.15 -17.95
C GLY A 363 -7.49 -2.60 -16.87
N HIS A 364 -6.57 -3.45 -16.41
CA HIS A 364 -5.51 -3.08 -15.48
C HIS A 364 -4.32 -2.45 -16.23
N GLU A 365 -4.49 -1.20 -16.66
CA GLU A 365 -3.59 -0.51 -17.57
C GLU A 365 -3.48 0.99 -17.27
N THR A 366 -2.44 1.62 -17.78
CA THR A 366 -2.29 3.07 -17.79
C THR A 366 -3.04 3.71 -18.94
N HIS A 367 -3.47 4.96 -18.75
CA HIS A 367 -3.99 5.79 -19.83
C HIS A 367 -3.00 6.91 -20.12
N VAL A 368 -2.21 6.72 -21.18
CA VAL A 368 -1.09 7.57 -21.54
C VAL A 368 -1.53 9.02 -21.76
N GLU A 369 -2.57 9.24 -22.57
CA GLU A 369 -3.04 10.57 -22.96
C GLU A 369 -3.47 11.42 -21.75
N SER A 370 -4.27 10.87 -20.85
CA SER A 370 -4.78 11.62 -19.68
C SER A 370 -3.66 11.95 -18.70
N GLY A 371 -2.75 11.02 -18.42
CA GLY A 371 -1.63 11.25 -17.51
C GLY A 371 -0.61 12.23 -18.10
N LEU A 372 -0.31 12.16 -19.40
CA LEU A 372 0.53 13.16 -20.08
C LEU A 372 -0.09 14.56 -20.01
N ARG A 373 -1.40 14.68 -20.30
CA ARG A 373 -2.12 15.95 -20.19
C ARG A 373 -2.00 16.51 -18.78
N PHE A 374 -2.30 15.70 -17.78
CA PHE A 374 -2.27 16.08 -16.38
C PHE A 374 -0.89 16.57 -15.93
N LEU A 375 0.16 15.78 -16.20
CA LEU A 375 1.53 16.14 -15.84
C LEU A 375 2.03 17.36 -16.63
N THR A 376 1.64 17.52 -17.90
CA THR A 376 1.93 18.73 -18.69
C THR A 376 1.31 19.96 -18.04
N THR A 377 0.03 19.90 -17.68
CA THR A 377 -0.63 21.02 -17.00
C THR A 377 0.06 21.38 -15.70
N TRP A 378 0.36 20.42 -14.82
CA TRP A 378 0.84 20.71 -13.47
C TRP A 378 2.36 20.89 -13.33
N LEU A 379 3.15 20.43 -14.30
CA LEU A 379 4.61 20.57 -14.27
C LEU A 379 5.15 21.51 -15.33
N LYS A 380 4.42 21.81 -16.41
CA LYS A 380 4.89 22.72 -17.48
C LYS A 380 4.12 24.01 -17.54
N GLU A 381 2.79 23.95 -17.54
CA GLU A 381 1.93 25.11 -17.82
C GLU A 381 1.56 25.89 -16.56
N LYS A 382 1.28 25.17 -15.47
CA LYS A 382 0.83 25.70 -14.18
C LYS A 382 1.64 25.08 -13.03
N PRO A 383 2.97 25.24 -13.02
CA PRO A 383 3.78 24.77 -11.89
C PRO A 383 3.30 25.45 -10.61
N ILE A 384 2.96 24.66 -9.60
CA ILE A 384 2.55 25.19 -8.31
C ILE A 384 3.78 25.27 -7.42
N GLU A 385 4.08 26.48 -6.96
CA GLU A 385 5.04 26.69 -5.90
C GLU A 385 4.42 26.28 -4.56
N TYR A 386 5.18 25.50 -3.80
CA TYR A 386 4.82 25.11 -2.45
C TYR A 386 5.84 25.71 -1.50
N PRO A 387 5.44 26.17 -0.30
CA PRO A 387 6.39 26.57 0.72
C PRO A 387 7.47 25.48 0.91
N PRO A 388 8.74 25.88 1.05
CA PRO A 388 9.83 24.93 1.31
C PRO A 388 9.51 24.12 2.57
N ARG A 389 9.79 22.82 2.51
CA ARG A 389 9.62 21.90 3.64
C ARG A 389 10.77 21.99 4.62
#